data_AF-A0A180EQ14-F1
#
_entry.id   AF-A0A180EQ14-F1
#
_cell.length_a   1.000
_cell.length_b   1.000
_cell.length_c   1.000
_cell.angle_alpha   90.00
_cell.angle_beta   90.00
_cell.angle_gamma   90.00
#
_symmetry.space_group_name_H-M   'P 1'
#
loop_
_entity.id
_entity.type
_entity.pdbx_description
1 polymer ?
#
loop_
_entity_poly.entity_id
_entity_poly.type
_entity_poly.pdbx_seq_one_letter_code
_entity_poly.pdbx_strand_id
1 'polypeptide(L)'
;MKRALQLSLLFVSLLCTCASAQAQGIEFFHGEWSEALAKAKAEDKLIFVDAYAEWCGPCKRMAANVFPLEDVGSFFNENFINVKMDMEKAESKEFRRNHSVRAYPTLLFINAKNEVVHKSVGGKQAQSLIEEGGNALNKMDDVEDLAEQWESGDQNPKLALRYIRAMVRQGQNHAKVANDYLRAQKDLTTPENLDILLVAATNADSRIFDLLVKNQAAVVARSGQKAFDAQIKKAVMATKDKGLEYKDAKLIKTAVDKYASVDGDAAKALALQADFELAAQGQDAKAFTKATKKYLTKGATGDAAQLANIYAVATTSSFIKDEKVMDLAVAAQVASAELDAEGAYRKYYRLAEFLLKNDKKEEAYTYAQLAMNSLDHLKAGKKKQTERAINALLGRIESAR
;
A
#
# COMPACT_ATOMS: atom_id res chain seq x y z
N MET A 1 -38.02 -0.99 47.34
CA MET A 1 -37.01 -0.02 46.86
C MET A 1 -35.59 -0.61 46.73
N LYS A 2 -35.39 -1.81 46.12
CA LYS A 2 -34.02 -2.37 45.91
C LYS A 2 -33.86 -3.23 44.63
N ARG A 3 -34.63 -2.98 43.56
CA ARG A 3 -34.49 -3.73 42.28
C ARG A 3 -34.70 -2.91 41.00
N ALA A 4 -34.57 -1.58 41.05
CA ALA A 4 -34.82 -0.71 39.90
C ALA A 4 -33.64 0.19 39.51
N LEU A 5 -32.42 -0.11 39.99
CA LEU A 5 -31.23 0.74 39.79
C LEU A 5 -30.00 -0.04 39.27
N GLN A 6 -30.22 -1.09 38.48
CA GLN A 6 -29.13 -1.84 37.84
C GLN A 6 -29.31 -2.04 36.32
N LEU A 7 -30.33 -1.43 35.70
CA LEU A 7 -30.56 -1.54 34.26
C LEU A 7 -30.16 -0.30 33.43
N SER A 8 -29.56 0.73 34.05
CA SER A 8 -29.23 1.99 33.36
C SER A 8 -27.73 2.22 33.12
N LEU A 9 -26.89 1.18 33.21
CA LEU A 9 -25.43 1.30 33.04
C LEU A 9 -24.82 0.37 31.97
N LEU A 10 -25.65 -0.24 31.13
CA LEU A 10 -25.23 -1.18 30.08
C LEU A 10 -25.54 -0.69 28.65
N PHE A 11 -25.83 0.60 28.47
CA PHE A 11 -26.19 1.18 27.16
C PHE A 11 -25.43 2.47 26.80
N VAL A 12 -24.26 2.69 27.41
CA VAL A 12 -23.33 3.80 27.06
C VAL A 12 -21.90 3.29 26.87
N SER A 13 -21.76 2.06 26.35
CA SER A 13 -20.49 1.57 25.80
C SER A 13 -20.67 1.03 24.38
N LEU A 14 -21.53 1.68 23.59
CA LEU A 14 -21.34 1.66 22.15
C LEU A 14 -20.19 2.63 21.86
N LEU A 15 -18.99 2.14 22.18
CA LEU A 15 -17.74 2.70 21.70
C LEU A 15 -17.95 3.02 20.23
N CYS A 16 -17.75 4.30 19.93
CA CYS A 16 -17.46 4.79 18.60
C CYS A 16 -16.18 4.07 18.15
N THR A 17 -16.31 2.81 17.74
CA THR A 17 -15.39 2.21 16.77
C THR A 17 -15.65 2.97 15.49
N CYS A 18 -15.03 4.14 15.37
CA CYS A 18 -14.60 4.61 14.07
C CYS A 18 -13.71 3.49 13.55
N ALA A 19 -14.31 2.52 12.86
CA ALA A 19 -13.60 1.80 11.84
C ALA A 19 -13.08 2.91 10.93
N SER A 20 -11.82 3.28 11.12
CA SER A 20 -11.09 4.08 10.16
C SER A 20 -11.26 3.33 8.86
N ALA A 21 -12.15 3.82 8.00
CA ALA A 21 -12.23 3.37 6.63
C ALA A 21 -10.83 3.65 6.09
N GLN A 22 -9.98 2.61 6.04
CA GLN A 22 -8.75 2.65 5.28
C GLN A 22 -9.19 3.12 3.90
N ALA A 23 -8.76 4.31 3.50
CA ALA A 23 -9.24 4.88 2.26
C ALA A 23 -8.91 3.91 1.14
N GLN A 24 -9.95 3.40 0.51
CA GLN A 24 -9.83 2.50 -0.62
C GLN A 24 -9.49 3.34 -1.84
N GLY A 25 -8.21 3.35 -2.22
CA GLY A 25 -7.75 3.93 -3.49
C GLY A 25 -7.40 5.43 -3.48
N ILE A 26 -7.33 6.00 -4.69
CA ILE A 26 -7.02 7.41 -4.93
C ILE A 26 -8.15 8.30 -4.40
N GLU A 27 -7.80 9.24 -3.55
CA GLU A 27 -8.66 10.29 -3.04
C GLU A 27 -8.60 11.48 -4.00
N PHE A 28 -9.69 11.70 -4.74
CA PHE A 28 -9.80 12.82 -5.67
C PHE A 28 -10.30 14.09 -4.98
N PHE A 29 -9.61 15.19 -5.23
CA PHE A 29 -9.98 16.53 -4.84
C PHE A 29 -11.19 17.02 -5.65
N HIS A 30 -12.16 17.60 -4.95
CA HIS A 30 -13.46 17.99 -5.50
C HIS A 30 -13.70 19.51 -5.53
N GLY A 31 -12.65 20.32 -5.47
CA GLY A 31 -12.72 21.78 -5.57
C GLY A 31 -12.41 22.32 -6.97
N GLU A 32 -12.31 23.64 -7.07
CA GLU A 32 -12.00 24.34 -8.32
C GLU A 32 -10.53 24.16 -8.73
N TRP A 33 -10.24 24.32 -10.02
CA TRP A 33 -8.87 24.18 -10.53
C TRP A 33 -7.87 25.14 -9.86
N SER A 34 -8.30 26.38 -9.56
CA SER A 34 -7.50 27.37 -8.84
C SER A 34 -7.17 26.93 -7.41
N GLU A 35 -8.10 26.23 -6.73
CA GLU A 35 -7.88 25.68 -5.40
C GLU A 35 -6.91 24.50 -5.44
N ALA A 36 -6.99 23.66 -6.48
CA ALA A 36 -6.01 22.59 -6.70
C ALA A 36 -4.60 23.15 -6.89
N LEU A 37 -4.44 24.24 -7.67
CA LEU A 37 -3.15 24.94 -7.83
C LEU A 37 -2.64 25.55 -6.52
N ALA A 38 -3.52 26.19 -5.74
CA ALA A 38 -3.16 26.74 -4.44
C ALA A 38 -2.72 25.65 -3.46
N LYS A 39 -3.44 24.52 -3.42
CA LYS A 39 -3.13 23.35 -2.59
C LYS A 39 -1.81 22.70 -3.03
N ALA A 40 -1.58 22.54 -4.33
CA ALA A 40 -0.33 22.04 -4.88
C ALA A 40 0.87 22.93 -4.49
N LYS A 41 0.70 24.25 -4.53
CA LYS A 41 1.73 25.21 -4.07
C LYS A 41 1.99 25.11 -2.57
N ALA A 42 0.94 24.98 -1.77
CA ALA A 42 1.03 24.94 -0.32
C ALA A 42 1.65 23.62 0.19
N GLU A 43 1.31 22.50 -0.45
CA GLU A 43 1.81 21.17 -0.08
C GLU A 43 3.10 20.78 -0.82
N ASP A 44 3.55 21.59 -1.79
CA ASP A 44 4.69 21.31 -2.66
C ASP A 44 4.56 19.93 -3.34
N LYS A 45 3.41 19.75 -4.00
CA LYS A 45 3.03 18.54 -4.74
C LYS A 45 2.70 18.88 -6.20
N LEU A 46 2.86 17.89 -7.08
CA LEU A 46 2.24 17.95 -8.40
C LEU A 46 0.74 17.69 -8.31
N ILE A 47 0.00 18.16 -9.29
CA ILE A 47 -1.39 17.80 -9.51
C ILE A 47 -1.43 16.65 -10.51
N PHE A 48 -1.98 15.50 -10.10
CA PHE A 48 -2.32 14.43 -11.02
C PHE A 48 -3.72 14.66 -11.56
N VAL A 49 -3.88 14.76 -12.88
CA VAL A 49 -5.18 14.93 -13.53
C VAL A 49 -5.51 13.70 -14.37
N ASP A 50 -6.58 12.99 -14.00
CA ASP A 50 -7.27 12.03 -14.86
C ASP A 50 -8.18 12.80 -15.82
N ALA A 51 -7.67 13.10 -17.02
CA ALA A 51 -8.45 13.72 -18.09
C ALA A 51 -9.25 12.64 -18.83
N TYR A 52 -10.55 12.56 -18.51
CA TYR A 52 -11.43 11.49 -18.98
C TYR A 52 -12.64 12.03 -19.77
N ALA A 53 -13.43 11.09 -20.31
CA ALA A 53 -14.77 11.34 -20.84
C ALA A 53 -15.69 10.19 -20.39
N GLU A 54 -16.99 10.44 -20.17
CA GLU A 54 -17.92 9.42 -19.65
C GLU A 54 -18.06 8.18 -20.55
N TRP A 55 -17.99 8.40 -21.87
CA TRP A 55 -18.07 7.34 -22.87
C TRP A 55 -16.76 6.54 -23.00
N CYS A 56 -15.66 7.01 -22.42
CA CYS A 56 -14.34 6.38 -22.54
C CYS A 56 -14.27 5.03 -21.79
N GLY A 57 -14.26 3.93 -22.55
CA GLY A 57 -14.14 2.57 -22.01
C GLY A 57 -12.89 2.32 -21.15
N PRO A 58 -11.67 2.67 -21.62
CA PRO A 58 -10.46 2.53 -20.82
C PRO A 58 -10.48 3.35 -19.52
N CYS A 59 -11.04 4.56 -19.54
CA CYS A 59 -11.18 5.42 -18.36
C CYS A 59 -12.03 4.74 -17.27
N LYS A 60 -13.19 4.18 -17.68
CA LYS A 60 -14.05 3.39 -16.78
C LYS A 60 -13.35 2.17 -16.20
N ARG A 61 -12.48 1.49 -16.98
CA ARG A 61 -11.71 0.35 -16.47
C ARG A 61 -10.70 0.77 -15.40
N MET A 62 -10.00 1.89 -15.58
CA MET A 62 -9.07 2.38 -14.55
C MET A 62 -9.82 2.80 -13.29
N ALA A 63 -10.91 3.55 -13.43
CA ALA A 63 -11.73 3.98 -12.31
C ALA A 63 -12.29 2.81 -11.48
N ALA A 64 -12.61 1.69 -12.12
CA ALA A 64 -13.15 0.52 -11.44
C ALA A 64 -12.08 -0.46 -10.90
N ASN A 65 -10.92 -0.58 -11.55
CA ASN A 65 -9.98 -1.68 -11.26
C ASN A 65 -8.57 -1.22 -10.87
N VAL A 66 -8.26 0.07 -10.96
CA VAL A 66 -6.91 0.59 -10.72
C VAL A 66 -6.92 1.65 -9.64
N PHE A 67 -7.72 2.70 -9.81
CA PHE A 67 -7.81 3.77 -8.82
C PHE A 67 -8.28 3.31 -7.43
N PRO A 68 -9.14 2.28 -7.28
CA PRO A 68 -9.54 1.79 -5.96
C PRO A 68 -8.48 0.95 -5.23
N LEU A 69 -7.37 0.59 -5.89
CA LEU A 69 -6.35 -0.27 -5.28
C LEU A 69 -5.58 0.49 -4.20
N GLU A 70 -5.32 -0.18 -3.07
CA GLU A 70 -4.68 0.43 -1.89
C GLU A 70 -3.26 0.93 -2.18
N ASP A 71 -2.48 0.19 -2.95
CA ASP A 71 -1.11 0.55 -3.34
C ASP A 71 -1.09 1.80 -4.23
N VAL A 72 -1.99 1.86 -5.22
CA VAL A 72 -2.19 3.03 -6.08
C VAL A 72 -2.65 4.22 -5.26
N GLY A 73 -3.66 4.05 -4.42
CA GLY A 73 -4.15 5.10 -3.54
C GLY A 73 -3.07 5.66 -2.62
N SER A 74 -2.33 4.76 -1.96
CA SER A 74 -1.24 5.14 -1.06
C SER A 74 -0.21 5.99 -1.78
N PHE A 75 0.27 5.53 -2.94
CA PHE A 75 1.27 6.28 -3.72
C PHE A 75 0.73 7.63 -4.21
N PHE A 76 -0.49 7.66 -4.78
CA PHE A 76 -1.01 8.89 -5.38
C PHE A 76 -1.44 9.93 -4.35
N ASN A 77 -2.04 9.52 -3.24
CA ASN A 77 -2.48 10.43 -2.18
C ASN A 77 -1.27 11.01 -1.40
N GLU A 78 -0.19 10.25 -1.27
CA GLU A 78 1.07 10.72 -0.67
C GLU A 78 1.73 11.81 -1.54
N ASN A 79 1.75 11.63 -2.86
CA ASN A 79 2.61 12.41 -3.74
C ASN A 79 1.90 13.50 -4.56
N PHE A 80 0.58 13.43 -4.75
CA PHE A 80 -0.13 14.30 -5.67
C PHE A 80 -1.40 14.90 -5.05
N ILE A 81 -1.80 16.04 -5.61
CA ILE A 81 -3.20 16.49 -5.55
C ILE A 81 -3.93 15.82 -6.71
N ASN A 82 -4.80 14.86 -6.41
CA ASN A 82 -5.46 14.06 -7.45
C ASN A 82 -6.75 14.75 -7.90
N VAL A 83 -6.93 14.97 -9.20
CA VAL A 83 -8.10 15.61 -9.78
C VAL A 83 -8.64 14.73 -10.90
N LYS A 84 -9.96 14.56 -10.96
CA LYS A 84 -10.62 14.03 -12.17
C LYS A 84 -11.28 15.17 -12.90
N MET A 85 -11.11 15.20 -14.21
CA MET A 85 -11.73 16.24 -15.02
C MET A 85 -12.33 15.63 -16.27
N ASP A 86 -13.64 15.80 -16.42
CA ASP A 86 -14.36 15.41 -17.63
C ASP A 86 -14.11 16.46 -18.72
N MET A 87 -13.38 16.05 -19.75
CA MET A 87 -12.92 16.92 -20.83
C MET A 87 -14.03 17.27 -21.83
N GLU A 88 -15.21 16.65 -21.72
CA GLU A 88 -16.38 16.94 -22.56
C GLU A 88 -17.26 18.06 -21.99
N LYS A 89 -17.07 18.42 -20.72
CA LYS A 89 -17.82 19.52 -20.10
C LYS A 89 -17.30 20.89 -20.53
N ALA A 90 -18.19 21.90 -20.47
CA ALA A 90 -17.90 23.25 -20.95
C ALA A 90 -16.79 23.91 -20.13
N GLU A 91 -16.80 23.72 -18.81
CA GLU A 91 -15.81 24.21 -17.86
C GLU A 91 -14.39 23.69 -18.15
N SER A 92 -14.25 22.49 -18.72
CA SER A 92 -12.96 21.87 -19.05
C SER A 92 -12.41 22.29 -20.41
N LYS A 93 -13.17 23.05 -21.21
CA LYS A 93 -12.82 23.37 -22.61
C LYS A 93 -11.50 24.14 -22.71
N GLU A 94 -11.31 25.13 -21.84
CA GLU A 94 -10.07 25.90 -21.80
C GLU A 94 -8.91 25.04 -21.30
N PHE A 95 -9.12 24.27 -20.23
CA PHE A 95 -8.12 23.34 -19.71
C PHE A 95 -7.65 22.35 -20.79
N ARG A 96 -8.59 21.71 -21.49
CA ARG A 96 -8.33 20.75 -22.58
C ARG A 96 -7.45 21.36 -23.67
N ARG A 97 -7.72 22.61 -24.06
CA ARG A 97 -6.96 23.34 -25.08
C ARG A 97 -5.56 23.67 -24.56
N ASN A 98 -5.46 24.28 -23.39
CA ASN A 98 -4.20 24.78 -22.84
C ASN A 98 -3.23 23.64 -22.51
N HIS A 99 -3.74 22.47 -22.10
CA HIS A 99 -2.92 21.28 -21.79
C HIS A 99 -2.85 20.25 -22.93
N SER A 100 -3.36 20.60 -24.13
CA SER A 100 -3.28 19.77 -25.34
C SER A 100 -3.77 18.32 -25.15
N VAL A 101 -4.93 18.15 -24.52
CA VAL A 101 -5.57 16.83 -24.36
C VAL A 101 -6.27 16.46 -25.68
N ARG A 102 -5.77 15.40 -26.34
CA ARG A 102 -6.23 14.96 -27.68
C ARG A 102 -6.81 13.55 -27.72
N ALA A 103 -6.68 12.79 -26.63
CA ALA A 103 -7.14 11.40 -26.51
C ALA A 103 -7.49 11.09 -25.05
N TYR A 104 -8.29 10.03 -24.82
CA TYR A 104 -8.75 9.65 -23.49
C TYR A 104 -8.39 8.18 -23.14
N PRO A 105 -8.00 7.88 -21.89
CA PRO A 105 -7.62 8.86 -20.86
C PRO A 105 -6.30 9.55 -21.25
N THR A 106 -6.13 10.80 -20.82
CA THR A 106 -4.81 11.43 -20.74
C THR A 106 -4.50 11.68 -19.26
N LEU A 107 -3.36 11.19 -18.81
CA LEU A 107 -2.85 11.35 -17.46
C LEU A 107 -1.86 12.52 -17.47
N LEU A 108 -2.20 13.61 -16.78
CA LEU A 108 -1.34 14.80 -16.70
C LEU A 108 -0.77 14.94 -15.29
N PHE A 109 0.47 15.39 -15.22
CA PHE A 109 1.13 15.77 -13.99
C PHE A 109 1.57 17.22 -14.12
N ILE A 110 0.94 18.10 -13.35
CA ILE A 110 1.02 19.56 -13.52
C ILE A 110 1.61 20.18 -12.25
N ASN A 111 2.54 21.12 -12.39
CA ASN A 111 3.09 21.83 -11.23
C ASN A 111 2.16 22.97 -10.76
N ALA A 112 2.49 23.57 -9.62
CA ALA A 112 1.72 24.68 -9.06
C ALA A 112 1.70 25.97 -9.93
N LYS A 113 2.53 26.04 -10.98
CA LYS A 113 2.55 27.12 -11.99
C LYS A 113 1.66 26.81 -13.19
N ASN A 114 0.89 25.72 -13.14
CA ASN A 114 0.04 25.24 -14.23
C ASN A 114 0.82 24.77 -15.48
N GLU A 115 2.04 24.27 -15.30
CA GLU A 115 2.89 23.73 -16.37
C GLU A 115 2.87 22.20 -16.33
N VAL A 116 2.80 21.57 -17.51
CA VAL A 116 2.83 20.10 -17.63
C VAL A 116 4.25 19.59 -17.41
N VAL A 117 4.49 18.95 -16.27
CA VAL A 117 5.76 18.27 -15.93
C VAL A 117 5.85 16.93 -16.64
N HIS A 118 4.74 16.19 -16.67
CA HIS A 118 4.66 14.91 -17.34
C HIS A 118 3.27 14.64 -17.90
N LYS A 119 3.21 13.81 -18.95
CA LYS A 119 1.99 13.43 -19.65
C LYS A 119 2.13 12.01 -20.16
N SER A 120 1.11 11.20 -19.91
CA SER A 120 0.97 9.86 -20.46
C SER A 120 -0.43 9.71 -21.08
N VAL A 121 -0.50 9.13 -22.28
CA VAL A 121 -1.77 8.89 -22.98
C VAL A 121 -2.13 7.41 -22.91
N GLY A 122 -3.41 7.12 -22.71
CA GLY A 122 -3.96 5.77 -22.68
C GLY A 122 -4.08 5.19 -21.27
N GLY A 123 -4.92 4.15 -21.16
CA GLY A 123 -5.20 3.52 -19.87
C GLY A 123 -3.99 2.73 -19.34
N LYS A 124 -3.77 2.76 -18.02
CA LYS A 124 -2.68 2.06 -17.34
C LYS A 124 -3.20 0.96 -16.41
N GLN A 125 -2.36 -0.04 -16.17
CA GLN A 125 -2.50 -0.97 -15.05
C GLN A 125 -1.84 -0.35 -13.80
N ALA A 126 -2.08 -0.93 -12.61
CA ALA A 126 -1.63 -0.40 -11.32
C ALA A 126 -0.14 -0.02 -11.30
N GLN A 127 0.73 -0.99 -11.60
CA GLN A 127 2.17 -0.75 -11.57
C GLN A 127 2.61 0.32 -12.57
N SER A 128 2.12 0.26 -13.82
CA SER A 128 2.45 1.26 -14.83
C SER A 128 1.94 2.65 -14.46
N LEU A 129 0.80 2.76 -13.77
CA LEU A 129 0.31 4.05 -13.31
C LEU A 129 1.21 4.65 -12.22
N ILE A 130 1.67 3.82 -11.28
CA ILE A 130 2.66 4.21 -10.26
C ILE A 130 3.97 4.65 -10.92
N GLU A 131 4.44 3.93 -11.95
CA GLU A 131 5.63 4.29 -12.73
C GLU A 131 5.50 5.66 -13.41
N GLU A 132 4.36 5.96 -14.05
CA GLU A 132 4.14 7.30 -14.65
C GLU A 132 4.19 8.41 -13.58
N GLY A 133 3.64 8.16 -12.39
CA GLY A 133 3.75 9.10 -11.28
C GLY A 133 5.19 9.26 -10.80
N GLY A 134 5.95 8.16 -10.67
CA GLY A 134 7.38 8.21 -10.36
C GLY A 134 8.17 9.03 -11.38
N ASN A 135 7.90 8.85 -12.67
CA ASN A 135 8.51 9.63 -13.74
C ASN A 135 8.20 11.13 -13.64
N ALA A 136 6.99 11.48 -13.18
CA ALA A 136 6.61 12.87 -12.96
C ALA A 136 7.36 13.49 -11.77
N LEU A 137 7.49 12.75 -10.67
CA LEU A 137 8.22 13.21 -9.48
C LEU A 137 9.70 13.41 -9.79
N ASN A 138 10.32 12.49 -10.53
CA ASN A 138 11.71 12.62 -10.98
C ASN A 138 11.96 13.88 -11.84
N LYS A 139 10.94 14.36 -12.56
CA LYS A 139 11.03 15.59 -13.37
C LYS A 139 10.69 16.87 -12.59
N MET A 140 9.93 16.75 -11.50
CA MET A 140 9.69 17.87 -10.58
C MET A 140 10.94 18.18 -9.76
N ASP A 141 11.64 17.13 -9.37
CA ASP A 141 12.76 17.16 -8.47
C ASP A 141 14.07 17.20 -9.23
N ASP A 142 14.46 18.39 -9.72
CA ASP A 142 15.84 18.63 -10.14
C ASP A 142 16.73 18.61 -8.88
N VAL A 143 17.08 17.40 -8.45
CA VAL A 143 17.89 17.16 -7.25
C VAL A 143 19.28 17.78 -7.41
N GLU A 144 19.78 17.89 -8.63
CA GLU A 144 21.06 18.53 -8.92
C GLU A 144 20.97 20.05 -8.66
N ASP A 145 19.95 20.74 -9.19
CA ASP A 145 19.69 22.15 -8.88
C ASP A 145 19.45 22.39 -7.37
N LEU A 146 18.68 21.51 -6.72
CA LEU A 146 18.45 21.60 -5.28
C LEU A 146 19.74 21.36 -4.47
N ALA A 147 20.61 20.46 -4.93
CA ALA A 147 21.91 20.21 -4.32
C ALA A 147 22.83 21.42 -4.49
N GLU A 148 22.90 22.03 -5.66
CA GLU A 148 23.69 23.25 -5.90
C GLU A 148 23.22 24.40 -5.00
N GLN A 149 21.90 24.61 -4.89
CA GLN A 149 21.32 25.60 -3.98
C GLN A 149 21.67 25.30 -2.52
N TRP A 150 21.58 24.03 -2.10
CA TRP A 150 21.94 23.61 -0.75
C TRP A 150 23.43 23.81 -0.45
N GLU A 151 24.30 23.47 -1.39
CA GLU A 151 25.76 23.59 -1.28
C GLU A 151 26.24 25.04 -1.31
N SER A 152 25.46 25.96 -1.91
CA SER A 152 25.71 27.41 -1.86
C SER A 152 25.60 28.00 -0.44
N GLY A 153 25.07 27.23 0.52
CA GLY A 153 24.94 27.60 1.93
C GLY A 153 23.56 28.13 2.32
N ASP A 154 22.57 28.09 1.43
CA ASP A 154 21.19 28.43 1.77
C ASP A 154 20.57 27.34 2.66
N GLN A 155 20.40 27.65 3.95
CA GLN A 155 19.76 26.76 4.93
C GLN A 155 18.27 27.07 5.12
N ASN A 156 17.62 27.68 4.13
CA ASN A 156 16.19 27.95 4.14
C ASN A 156 15.38 26.65 4.41
N PRO A 157 14.47 26.64 5.41
CA PRO A 157 13.64 25.49 5.73
C PRO A 157 12.87 24.89 4.55
N LYS A 158 12.42 25.74 3.62
CA LYS A 158 11.70 25.30 2.42
C LYS A 158 12.63 24.60 1.42
N LEU A 159 13.85 25.10 1.26
CA LEU A 159 14.85 24.45 0.44
C LEU A 159 15.25 23.10 1.06
N ALA A 160 15.50 23.06 2.36
CA ALA A 160 15.79 21.83 3.09
C ALA A 160 14.68 20.79 2.89
N LEU A 161 13.41 21.17 3.06
CA LEU A 161 12.28 20.27 2.84
C LEU A 161 12.23 19.74 1.41
N ARG A 162 12.31 20.63 0.41
CA ARG A 162 12.29 20.26 -1.01
C ARG A 162 13.41 19.29 -1.35
N TYR A 163 14.63 19.62 -0.95
CA TYR A 163 15.82 18.82 -1.24
C TYR A 163 15.77 17.44 -0.55
N ILE A 164 15.47 17.39 0.74
CA ILE A 164 15.36 16.13 1.50
C ILE A 164 14.25 15.26 0.92
N ARG A 165 13.08 15.83 0.62
CA ARG A 165 11.95 15.09 0.01
C ARG A 165 12.33 14.53 -1.35
N ALA A 166 13.00 15.32 -2.18
CA ALA A 166 13.47 14.90 -3.49
C ALA A 166 14.45 13.73 -3.39
N MET A 167 15.43 13.81 -2.47
CA MET A 167 16.34 12.70 -2.19
C MET A 167 15.61 11.44 -1.71
N VAL A 168 14.62 11.56 -0.82
CA VAL A 168 13.79 10.43 -0.35
C VAL A 168 13.04 9.78 -1.52
N ARG A 169 12.39 10.58 -2.38
CA ARG A 169 11.62 10.09 -3.53
C ARG A 169 12.49 9.35 -4.54
N GLN A 170 13.72 9.79 -4.74
CA GLN A 170 14.68 9.16 -5.66
C GLN A 170 15.50 8.02 -5.01
N GLY A 171 15.22 7.67 -3.75
CA GLY A 171 15.98 6.64 -3.03
C GLY A 171 17.44 7.03 -2.75
N GLN A 172 17.78 8.31 -2.84
CA GLN A 172 19.10 8.82 -2.50
C GLN A 172 19.30 8.89 -0.99
N ASN A 173 20.57 8.86 -0.55
CA ASN A 173 20.92 8.95 0.86
C ASN A 173 20.72 10.37 1.40
N HIS A 174 19.54 10.62 1.97
CA HIS A 174 19.13 11.87 2.58
C HIS A 174 19.50 11.99 4.07
N ALA A 175 19.88 10.88 4.73
CA ALA A 175 19.94 10.81 6.18
C ALA A 175 20.93 11.82 6.78
N LYS A 176 22.09 12.02 6.14
CA LYS A 176 23.08 13.01 6.59
C LYS A 176 22.52 14.43 6.50
N VAL A 177 22.00 14.82 5.34
CA VAL A 177 21.45 16.16 5.08
C VAL A 177 20.34 16.48 6.07
N ALA A 178 19.37 15.58 6.23
CA ALA A 178 18.26 15.76 7.16
C ALA A 178 18.71 15.87 8.61
N ASN A 179 19.64 15.00 9.06
CA ASN A 179 20.16 15.08 10.42
C ASN A 179 20.94 16.38 10.70
N ASP A 180 21.78 16.81 9.76
CA ASP A 180 22.58 18.03 9.92
C ASP A 180 21.68 19.27 9.99
N TYR A 181 20.69 19.36 9.09
CA TYR A 181 19.69 20.42 9.12
C TYR A 181 18.89 20.42 10.44
N LEU A 182 18.29 19.29 10.83
CA LEU A 182 17.46 19.19 12.04
C LEU A 182 18.26 19.46 13.33
N ARG A 183 19.57 19.17 13.37
CA ARG A 183 20.45 19.52 14.50
C ARG A 183 20.65 21.01 14.67
N ALA A 184 20.64 21.77 13.58
CA ALA A 184 20.81 23.22 13.60
C ALA A 184 19.53 23.94 14.05
N GLN A 185 18.38 23.28 14.02
CA GLN A 185 17.10 23.89 14.38
C GLN A 185 16.92 23.98 15.89
N LYS A 186 16.51 25.18 16.36
CA LYS A 186 16.16 25.41 17.76
C LYS A 186 14.75 24.92 18.10
N ASP A 187 13.85 25.02 17.13
CA ASP A 187 12.45 24.62 17.25
C ASP A 187 12.10 23.63 16.14
N LEU A 188 11.78 22.39 16.51
CA LEU A 188 11.39 21.33 15.57
C LEU A 188 9.90 21.35 15.23
N THR A 189 9.12 22.24 15.86
CA THR A 189 7.66 22.30 15.69
C THR A 189 7.21 23.28 14.60
N THR A 190 8.17 23.89 13.89
CA THR A 190 7.85 24.70 12.71
C THR A 190 7.24 23.83 11.60
N PRO A 191 6.36 24.43 10.75
CA PRO A 191 5.78 23.77 9.59
C PRO A 191 6.74 22.88 8.78
N GLU A 192 7.85 23.44 8.29
CA GLU A 192 8.80 22.72 7.45
C GLU A 192 9.56 21.64 8.24
N ASN A 193 9.88 21.87 9.51
CA ASN A 193 10.60 20.88 10.32
C ASN A 193 9.72 19.66 10.62
N LEU A 194 8.44 19.87 10.89
CA LEU A 194 7.48 18.77 11.07
C LEU A 194 7.32 17.97 9.77
N ASP A 195 7.25 18.63 8.62
CA ASP A 195 7.20 17.95 7.32
C ASP A 195 8.50 17.17 7.04
N ILE A 196 9.66 17.74 7.37
CA ILE A 196 10.96 17.05 7.25
C ILE A 196 11.02 15.82 8.15
N LEU A 197 10.59 15.92 9.40
CA LEU A 197 10.53 14.78 10.32
C LEU A 197 9.66 13.65 9.77
N LEU A 198 8.51 14.00 9.19
CA LEU A 198 7.63 13.04 8.56
C LEU A 198 8.31 12.38 7.35
N VAL A 199 8.74 13.16 6.34
CA VAL A 199 9.24 12.57 5.09
C VAL A 199 10.59 11.86 5.23
N ALA A 200 11.47 12.33 6.11
CA ALA A 200 12.83 11.82 6.24
C ALA A 200 12.98 10.62 7.19
N ALA A 201 11.95 10.30 7.98
CA ALA A 201 11.94 9.13 8.86
C ALA A 201 11.70 7.85 8.05
N THR A 202 12.64 7.46 7.19
CA THR A 202 12.50 6.31 6.28
C THR A 202 12.89 4.96 6.89
N ASN A 203 13.56 4.97 8.05
CA ASN A 203 13.96 3.78 8.79
C ASN A 203 13.74 3.99 10.30
N ALA A 204 13.19 2.98 10.98
CA ALA A 204 12.84 3.02 12.39
C ALA A 204 14.05 2.96 13.34
N ASP A 205 15.19 2.47 12.88
CA ASP A 205 16.47 2.50 13.62
C ASP A 205 17.18 3.87 13.56
N SER A 206 16.59 4.86 12.87
CA SER A 206 17.19 6.18 12.70
C SER A 206 16.84 7.16 13.83
N ARG A 207 17.75 8.11 14.07
CA ARG A 207 17.48 9.27 14.95
C ARG A 207 16.27 10.09 14.47
N ILE A 208 16.06 10.19 13.16
CA ILE A 208 14.98 11.00 12.58
C ILE A 208 13.63 10.38 12.96
N PHE A 209 13.52 9.06 12.94
CA PHE A 209 12.33 8.36 13.44
C PHE A 209 12.05 8.65 14.92
N ASP A 210 13.08 8.66 15.76
CA ASP A 210 12.93 9.02 17.18
C ASP A 210 12.42 10.46 17.36
N LEU A 211 12.91 11.38 16.53
CA LEU A 211 12.41 12.75 16.53
C LEU A 211 10.97 12.84 16.01
N LEU A 212 10.60 12.07 14.99
CA LEU A 212 9.22 11.99 14.48
C LEU A 212 8.26 11.54 15.59
N VAL A 213 8.57 10.42 16.27
CA VAL A 213 7.74 9.89 17.37
C VAL A 213 7.67 10.88 18.53
N LYS A 214 8.81 11.49 18.91
CA LYS A 214 8.83 12.52 19.97
C LYS A 214 7.94 13.72 19.66
N ASN A 215 7.77 14.07 18.37
CA ASN A 215 6.96 15.19 17.92
C ASN A 215 5.60 14.75 17.35
N GLN A 216 5.13 13.54 17.67
CA GLN A 216 3.90 12.95 17.12
C GLN A 216 2.71 13.91 17.18
N ALA A 217 2.44 14.53 18.33
CA ALA A 217 1.28 15.41 18.49
C ALA A 217 1.28 16.59 17.49
N ALA A 218 2.45 17.22 17.30
CA ALA A 218 2.61 18.33 16.38
C ALA A 218 2.52 17.88 14.91
N VAL A 219 3.13 16.73 14.57
CA VAL A 219 3.05 16.17 13.22
C VAL A 219 1.62 15.75 12.88
N VAL A 220 0.92 15.08 13.80
CA VAL A 220 -0.48 14.68 13.61
C VAL A 220 -1.39 15.90 13.46
N ALA A 221 -1.19 16.95 14.26
CA ALA A 221 -1.95 18.19 14.14
C ALA A 221 -1.76 18.87 12.77
N ARG A 222 -0.58 18.72 12.16
CA ARG A 222 -0.24 19.32 10.88
C ARG A 222 -0.65 18.48 9.67
N SER A 223 -0.28 17.20 9.68
CA SER A 223 -0.32 16.32 8.50
C SER A 223 -1.40 15.25 8.63
N GLY A 224 -2.04 15.13 9.80
CA GLY A 224 -3.08 14.16 10.09
C GLY A 224 -2.55 12.81 10.58
N GLN A 225 -3.38 12.12 11.35
CA GLN A 225 -3.05 10.81 11.95
C GLN A 225 -2.69 9.77 10.87
N LYS A 226 -3.45 9.75 9.76
CA LYS A 226 -3.24 8.81 8.65
C LYS A 226 -1.85 8.94 8.02
N ALA A 227 -1.37 10.17 7.81
CA ALA A 227 -0.04 10.41 7.23
C ALA A 227 1.07 9.97 8.18
N PHE A 228 0.90 10.26 9.47
CA PHE A 228 1.83 9.80 10.52
C PHE A 228 1.89 8.27 10.58
N ASP A 229 0.74 7.59 10.67
CA ASP A 229 0.66 6.13 10.75
C ASP A 229 1.27 5.45 9.53
N ALA A 230 0.99 5.97 8.33
CA ALA A 230 1.56 5.47 7.08
C ALA A 230 3.09 5.56 7.07
N GLN A 231 3.64 6.69 7.52
CA GLN A 231 5.08 6.88 7.59
C GLN A 231 5.73 5.98 8.66
N ILE A 232 5.13 5.84 9.84
CA ILE A 232 5.61 4.93 10.88
C ILE A 232 5.66 3.50 10.35
N LYS A 233 4.58 3.04 9.72
CA LYS A 233 4.50 1.71 9.10
C LYS A 233 5.59 1.52 8.04
N LYS A 234 5.77 2.49 7.14
CA LYS A 234 6.81 2.48 6.10
C LYS A 234 8.21 2.32 6.68
N ALA A 235 8.56 3.13 7.68
CA ALA A 235 9.89 3.12 8.31
C ALA A 235 10.18 1.81 9.05
N VAL A 236 9.17 1.31 9.76
CA VAL A 236 9.24 0.05 10.50
C VAL A 236 9.38 -1.14 9.55
N MET A 237 8.57 -1.18 8.48
CA MET A 237 8.66 -2.24 7.46
C MET A 237 10.03 -2.23 6.78
N ALA A 238 10.54 -1.07 6.37
CA ALA A 238 11.89 -0.96 5.78
C ALA A 238 12.99 -1.50 6.70
N THR A 239 12.88 -1.24 8.00
CA THR A 239 13.84 -1.73 9.01
C THR A 239 13.73 -3.24 9.20
N LYS A 240 12.50 -3.78 9.26
CA LYS A 240 12.24 -5.22 9.35
C LYS A 240 12.75 -5.94 8.10
N ASP A 241 12.45 -5.42 6.91
CA ASP A 241 12.86 -6.01 5.63
C ASP A 241 14.39 -6.04 5.49
N LYS A 242 15.07 -4.96 5.87
CA LYS A 242 16.53 -4.93 6.00
C LYS A 242 17.03 -5.98 6.99
N GLY A 243 16.36 -6.12 8.14
CA GLY A 243 16.67 -7.16 9.12
C GLY A 243 16.55 -8.57 8.54
N LEU A 244 15.55 -8.83 7.71
CA LEU A 244 15.39 -10.12 7.02
C LEU A 244 16.46 -10.34 5.95
N GLU A 245 16.75 -9.33 5.12
CA GLU A 245 17.78 -9.37 4.08
C GLU A 245 19.16 -9.73 4.64
N TYR A 246 19.56 -9.05 5.72
CA TYR A 246 20.85 -9.25 6.38
C TYR A 246 20.83 -10.32 7.47
N LYS A 247 19.69 -11.00 7.68
CA LYS A 247 19.48 -11.98 8.76
C LYS A 247 19.82 -11.43 10.16
N ASP A 248 19.58 -10.14 10.36
CA ASP A 248 19.81 -9.43 11.62
C ASP A 248 18.53 -9.43 12.48
N ALA A 249 18.42 -10.41 13.36
CA ALA A 249 17.30 -10.52 14.30
C ALA A 249 17.22 -9.33 15.27
N LYS A 250 18.32 -8.64 15.56
CA LYS A 250 18.32 -7.45 16.40
C LYS A 250 17.66 -6.27 15.68
N LEU A 251 17.91 -6.12 14.38
CA LEU A 251 17.28 -5.08 13.57
C LEU A 251 15.77 -5.31 13.43
N ILE A 252 15.34 -6.55 13.24
CA ILE A 252 13.91 -6.93 13.27
C ILE A 252 13.30 -6.58 14.63
N LYS A 253 13.97 -6.94 15.74
CA LYS A 253 13.52 -6.59 17.08
C LYS A 253 13.42 -5.07 17.28
N THR A 254 14.39 -4.31 16.77
CA THR A 254 14.32 -2.84 16.78
C THR A 254 13.09 -2.33 16.06
N ALA A 255 12.76 -2.85 14.87
CA ALA A 255 11.55 -2.45 14.16
C ALA A 255 10.27 -2.70 14.98
N VAL A 256 10.15 -3.88 15.60
CA VAL A 256 9.01 -4.24 16.46
C VAL A 256 8.93 -3.36 17.70
N ASP A 257 10.04 -3.17 18.42
CA ASP A 257 10.09 -2.35 19.64
C ASP A 257 9.73 -0.89 19.34
N LYS A 258 10.22 -0.36 18.21
CA LYS A 258 9.91 1.00 17.75
C LYS A 258 8.44 1.15 17.38
N TYR A 259 7.87 0.16 16.69
CA TYR A 259 6.44 0.20 16.39
C TYR A 259 5.60 0.12 17.67
N ALA A 260 6.00 -0.71 18.63
CA ALA A 260 5.28 -0.87 19.90
C ALA A 260 5.22 0.42 20.72
N SER A 261 6.16 1.34 20.51
CA SER A 261 6.12 2.66 21.16
C SER A 261 5.03 3.59 20.62
N VAL A 262 4.45 3.25 19.46
CA VAL A 262 3.39 4.03 18.77
C VAL A 262 2.08 3.24 18.74
N ASP A 263 2.13 1.97 18.33
CA ASP A 263 1.00 1.06 18.19
C ASP A 263 1.40 -0.35 18.62
N GLY A 264 0.95 -0.74 19.83
CA GLY A 264 1.28 -2.03 20.42
C GLY A 264 0.62 -3.23 19.72
N ASP A 265 -0.54 -3.04 19.07
CA ASP A 265 -1.23 -4.14 18.41
C ASP A 265 -0.67 -4.37 17.00
N ALA A 266 -0.39 -3.30 16.26
CA ALA A 266 0.33 -3.39 15.00
C ALA A 266 1.75 -3.96 15.18
N ALA A 267 2.43 -3.62 16.27
CA ALA A 267 3.74 -4.21 16.61
C ALA A 267 3.66 -5.71 16.87
N LYS A 268 2.62 -6.20 17.56
CA LYS A 268 2.40 -7.64 17.76
C LYS A 268 2.16 -8.35 16.44
N ALA A 269 1.36 -7.77 15.56
CA ALA A 269 1.11 -8.32 14.22
C ALA A 269 2.41 -8.40 13.40
N LEU A 270 3.21 -7.32 13.41
CA LEU A 270 4.51 -7.28 12.74
C LEU A 270 5.47 -8.35 13.29
N ALA A 271 5.51 -8.54 14.61
CA ALA A 271 6.36 -9.56 15.23
C ALA A 271 5.99 -10.97 14.75
N LEU A 272 4.69 -11.27 14.64
CA LEU A 272 4.21 -12.55 14.11
C LEU A 272 4.59 -12.75 12.64
N GLN A 273 4.46 -11.70 11.83
CA GLN A 273 4.86 -11.73 10.43
C GLN A 273 6.37 -11.96 10.29
N ALA A 274 7.18 -11.22 11.04
CA ALA A 274 8.64 -11.34 11.00
C ALA A 274 9.13 -12.71 11.50
N ASP A 275 8.53 -13.26 12.55
CA ASP A 275 8.79 -14.63 13.03
C ASP A 275 8.54 -15.66 11.91
N PHE A 276 7.44 -15.51 11.18
CA PHE A 276 7.08 -16.37 10.05
C PHE A 276 8.06 -16.25 8.88
N GLU A 277 8.37 -15.02 8.46
CA GLU A 277 9.28 -14.75 7.33
C GLU A 277 10.71 -15.22 7.65
N LEU A 278 11.19 -15.00 8.88
CA LEU A 278 12.51 -15.48 9.30
C LEU A 278 12.57 -17.00 9.35
N ALA A 279 11.53 -17.66 9.88
CA ALA A 279 11.48 -19.11 9.94
C ALA A 279 11.40 -19.75 8.54
N ALA A 280 10.79 -19.06 7.56
CA ALA A 280 10.76 -19.51 6.16
C ALA A 280 12.15 -19.55 5.51
N GLN A 281 13.07 -18.67 5.94
CA GLN A 281 14.46 -18.63 5.47
C GLN A 281 15.40 -19.54 6.27
N GLY A 282 14.90 -20.15 7.34
CA GLY A 282 15.66 -21.03 8.22
C GLY A 282 15.85 -22.44 7.65
N GLN A 283 16.34 -23.34 8.49
CA GLN A 283 16.51 -24.77 8.17
C GLN A 283 15.65 -25.69 9.06
N ASP A 284 14.88 -25.12 9.99
CA ASP A 284 14.06 -25.86 10.96
C ASP A 284 12.58 -25.86 10.54
N ALA A 285 12.13 -27.00 10.00
CA ALA A 285 10.74 -27.20 9.59
C ALA A 285 9.73 -27.08 10.74
N LYS A 286 10.11 -27.46 11.98
CA LYS A 286 9.24 -27.34 13.15
C LYS A 286 9.08 -25.88 13.56
N ALA A 287 10.17 -25.11 13.51
CA ALA A 287 10.13 -23.68 13.76
C ALA A 287 9.24 -22.98 12.72
N PHE A 288 9.41 -23.31 11.43
CA PHE A 288 8.57 -22.78 10.35
C PHE A 288 7.10 -23.12 10.56
N THR A 289 6.76 -24.39 10.77
CA THR A 289 5.37 -24.83 11.02
C THR A 289 4.74 -24.08 12.20
N LYS A 290 5.49 -23.91 13.30
CA LYS A 290 5.02 -23.20 14.49
C LYS A 290 4.77 -21.71 14.20
N ALA A 291 5.70 -21.06 13.51
CA ALA A 291 5.59 -19.65 13.15
C ALA A 291 4.42 -19.41 12.18
N THR A 292 4.31 -20.22 11.13
CA THR A 292 3.20 -20.18 10.15
C THR A 292 1.85 -20.34 10.84
N LYS A 293 1.68 -21.34 11.72
CA LYS A 293 0.42 -21.53 12.44
C LYS A 293 0.07 -20.32 13.32
N LYS A 294 1.05 -19.75 14.01
CA LYS A 294 0.86 -18.59 14.89
C LYS A 294 0.46 -17.36 14.08
N TYR A 295 1.14 -17.12 12.95
CA TYR A 295 0.85 -16.00 12.07
C TYR A 295 -0.52 -16.15 11.39
N LEU A 296 -0.84 -17.33 10.86
CA LEU A 296 -2.15 -17.66 10.27
C LEU A 296 -3.32 -17.37 11.23
N THR A 297 -3.19 -17.74 12.50
CA THR A 297 -4.30 -17.67 13.47
C THR A 297 -4.39 -16.37 14.25
N LYS A 298 -3.31 -15.58 14.31
CA LYS A 298 -3.24 -14.37 15.16
C LYS A 298 -2.76 -13.12 14.45
N GLY A 299 -2.01 -13.24 13.36
CA GLY A 299 -1.43 -12.08 12.67
C GLY A 299 -2.09 -11.76 11.33
N ALA A 300 -2.52 -12.78 10.57
CA ALA A 300 -3.13 -12.62 9.25
C ALA A 300 -4.67 -12.73 9.28
N THR A 301 -5.29 -12.92 10.44
CA THR A 301 -6.74 -13.12 10.56
C THR A 301 -7.51 -11.93 10.03
N GLY A 302 -8.41 -12.16 9.07
CA GLY A 302 -9.22 -11.10 8.45
C GLY A 302 -8.50 -10.31 7.36
N ASP A 303 -7.23 -10.61 7.06
CA ASP A 303 -6.46 -9.96 6.00
C ASP A 303 -6.20 -10.95 4.84
N ALA A 304 -7.01 -10.82 3.79
CA ALA A 304 -6.93 -11.70 2.62
C ALA A 304 -5.55 -11.68 1.95
N ALA A 305 -4.85 -10.53 1.97
CA ALA A 305 -3.55 -10.39 1.32
C ALA A 305 -2.46 -11.10 2.13
N GLN A 306 -2.44 -10.93 3.45
CA GLN A 306 -1.51 -11.64 4.33
C GLN A 306 -1.72 -13.16 4.30
N LEU A 307 -2.98 -13.62 4.26
CA LEU A 307 -3.30 -15.04 4.11
C LEU A 307 -2.81 -15.61 2.77
N ALA A 308 -2.98 -14.86 1.68
CA ALA A 308 -2.42 -15.25 0.39
C ALA A 308 -0.88 -15.28 0.40
N ASN A 309 -0.24 -14.37 1.13
CA ASN A 309 1.21 -14.35 1.31
C ASN A 309 1.71 -15.59 2.07
N ILE A 310 0.98 -16.04 3.10
CA ILE A 310 1.32 -17.29 3.80
C ILE A 310 1.35 -18.47 2.82
N TYR A 311 0.33 -18.61 1.98
CA TYR A 311 0.30 -19.64 0.94
C TYR A 311 1.50 -19.52 -0.03
N ALA A 312 1.78 -18.31 -0.52
CA ALA A 312 2.87 -18.08 -1.47
C ALA A 312 4.25 -18.44 -0.89
N VAL A 313 4.54 -18.00 0.35
CA VAL A 313 5.81 -18.30 1.04
C VAL A 313 5.90 -19.78 1.39
N ALA A 314 4.83 -20.39 1.92
CA ALA A 314 4.86 -21.80 2.30
C ALA A 314 5.08 -22.72 1.08
N THR A 315 4.38 -22.47 -0.03
CA THR A 315 4.47 -23.28 -1.25
C THR A 315 5.81 -23.17 -1.99
N THR A 316 6.56 -22.10 -1.75
CA THR A 316 7.91 -21.89 -2.30
C THR A 316 9.03 -22.23 -1.32
N SER A 317 8.70 -22.50 -0.06
CA SER A 317 9.67 -22.89 0.96
C SER A 317 10.30 -24.25 0.69
N SER A 318 11.50 -24.48 1.23
CA SER A 318 12.13 -25.81 1.25
C SER A 318 11.36 -26.85 2.06
N PHE A 319 10.36 -26.42 2.84
CA PHE A 319 9.61 -27.26 3.76
C PHE A 319 8.28 -27.77 3.19
N ILE A 320 7.91 -27.41 1.95
CA ILE A 320 6.59 -27.75 1.39
C ILE A 320 6.30 -29.25 1.27
N LYS A 321 7.34 -30.10 1.32
CA LYS A 321 7.18 -31.57 1.36
C LYS A 321 6.70 -32.09 2.72
N ASP A 322 6.78 -31.29 3.78
CA ASP A 322 6.17 -31.61 5.08
C ASP A 322 4.66 -31.41 5.00
N GLU A 323 3.91 -32.46 5.34
CA GLU A 323 2.45 -32.47 5.23
C GLU A 323 1.79 -31.36 6.07
N LYS A 324 2.35 -31.02 7.25
CA LYS A 324 1.80 -29.95 8.09
C LYS A 324 2.00 -28.58 7.46
N VAL A 325 3.09 -28.39 6.73
CA VAL A 325 3.35 -27.13 6.00
C VAL A 325 2.37 -27.02 4.83
N MET A 326 2.12 -28.12 4.13
CA MET A 326 1.12 -28.18 3.07
C MET A 326 -0.28 -27.84 3.60
N ASP A 327 -0.71 -28.48 4.70
CA ASP A 327 -2.01 -28.21 5.33
C ASP A 327 -2.18 -26.74 5.71
N LEU A 328 -1.13 -26.12 6.28
CA LEU A 328 -1.14 -24.71 6.64
C LEU A 328 -1.21 -23.80 5.40
N ALA A 329 -0.52 -24.15 4.32
CA ALA A 329 -0.59 -23.39 3.06
C ALA A 329 -2.01 -23.45 2.48
N VAL A 330 -2.61 -24.65 2.43
CA VAL A 330 -3.98 -24.87 1.97
C VAL A 330 -4.95 -24.05 2.82
N ALA A 331 -4.87 -24.16 4.15
CA ALA A 331 -5.74 -23.42 5.07
C ALA A 331 -5.64 -21.90 4.87
N ALA A 332 -4.44 -21.37 4.67
CA ALA A 332 -4.23 -19.95 4.42
C ALA A 332 -4.87 -19.48 3.11
N GLN A 333 -4.72 -20.25 2.04
CA GLN A 333 -5.29 -19.91 0.73
C GLN A 333 -6.82 -19.97 0.74
N VAL A 334 -7.40 -20.94 1.46
CA VAL A 334 -8.85 -21.05 1.65
C VAL A 334 -9.38 -19.85 2.42
N ALA A 335 -8.80 -19.54 3.58
CA ALA A 335 -9.20 -18.36 4.36
C ALA A 335 -9.06 -17.06 3.56
N SER A 336 -8.01 -16.94 2.73
CA SER A 336 -7.85 -15.82 1.81
C SER A 336 -8.96 -15.75 0.76
N ALA A 337 -9.42 -16.89 0.24
CA ALA A 337 -10.51 -16.95 -0.74
C ALA A 337 -11.87 -16.61 -0.14
N GLU A 338 -12.13 -17.02 1.09
CA GLU A 338 -13.37 -16.71 1.81
C GLU A 338 -13.54 -15.20 2.08
N LEU A 339 -12.43 -14.47 2.24
CA LEU A 339 -12.44 -13.02 2.43
C LEU A 339 -12.49 -12.21 1.12
N ASP A 340 -12.35 -12.86 -0.04
CA ASP A 340 -12.23 -12.22 -1.35
C ASP A 340 -13.11 -12.93 -2.37
N ALA A 341 -14.42 -12.67 -2.29
CA ALA A 341 -15.41 -13.33 -3.14
C ALA A 341 -15.15 -13.14 -4.64
N GLU A 342 -14.66 -11.96 -5.05
CA GLU A 342 -14.35 -11.68 -6.46
C GLU A 342 -13.11 -12.43 -6.95
N GLY A 343 -12.10 -12.60 -6.09
CA GLY A 343 -10.86 -13.32 -6.37
C GLY A 343 -10.90 -14.82 -6.05
N ALA A 344 -11.93 -15.30 -5.36
CA ALA A 344 -12.03 -16.65 -4.80
C ALA A 344 -11.77 -17.75 -5.84
N TYR A 345 -12.40 -17.67 -7.03
CA TYR A 345 -12.19 -18.67 -8.09
C TYR A 345 -10.72 -18.81 -8.50
N ARG A 346 -9.95 -17.71 -8.55
CA ARG A 346 -8.52 -17.76 -8.91
C ARG A 346 -7.71 -18.45 -7.81
N LYS A 347 -8.06 -18.17 -6.55
CA LYS A 347 -7.37 -18.72 -5.39
C LYS A 347 -7.61 -20.23 -5.29
N TYR A 348 -8.85 -20.67 -5.44
CA TYR A 348 -9.23 -22.09 -5.49
C TYR A 348 -8.66 -22.82 -6.71
N TYR A 349 -8.65 -22.19 -7.89
CA TYR A 349 -8.03 -22.78 -9.08
C TYR A 349 -6.53 -23.04 -8.87
N ARG A 350 -5.79 -22.05 -8.37
CA ARG A 350 -4.35 -22.20 -8.07
C ARG A 350 -4.10 -23.28 -7.02
N LEU A 351 -4.97 -23.36 -6.01
CA LEU A 351 -4.90 -24.37 -4.96
C LEU A 351 -5.10 -25.78 -5.52
N ALA A 352 -6.09 -25.96 -6.41
CA ALA A 352 -6.34 -27.22 -7.09
C ALA A 352 -5.15 -27.65 -7.97
N GLU A 353 -4.56 -26.73 -8.72
CA GLU A 353 -3.35 -27.01 -9.51
C GLU A 353 -2.16 -27.42 -8.61
N PHE A 354 -1.98 -26.72 -7.49
CA PHE A 354 -0.93 -27.03 -6.53
C PHE A 354 -1.11 -28.43 -5.93
N LEU A 355 -2.32 -28.78 -5.50
CA LEU A 355 -2.64 -30.08 -4.90
C LEU A 355 -2.48 -31.22 -5.91
N LEU A 356 -2.92 -31.03 -7.16
CA LEU A 356 -2.72 -32.02 -8.22
C LEU A 356 -1.22 -32.30 -8.46
N LYS A 357 -0.38 -31.25 -8.48
CA LYS A 357 1.08 -31.40 -8.63
C LYS A 357 1.74 -32.14 -7.47
N ASN A 358 1.09 -32.18 -6.30
CA ASN A 358 1.55 -32.88 -5.11
C ASN A 358 0.79 -34.19 -4.86
N ASP A 359 0.17 -34.77 -5.89
CA ASP A 359 -0.55 -36.05 -5.86
C ASP A 359 -1.76 -36.10 -4.90
N LYS A 360 -2.27 -34.94 -4.46
CA LYS A 360 -3.47 -34.80 -3.61
C LYS A 360 -4.73 -34.69 -4.48
N LYS A 361 -5.02 -35.74 -5.26
CA LYS A 361 -6.02 -35.71 -6.35
C LYS A 361 -7.45 -35.43 -5.89
N GLU A 362 -7.86 -36.03 -4.77
CA GLU A 362 -9.21 -35.83 -4.21
C GLU A 362 -9.41 -34.38 -3.76
N GLU A 363 -8.44 -33.82 -3.02
CA GLU A 363 -8.49 -32.41 -2.60
C GLU A 363 -8.43 -31.46 -3.79
N ALA A 364 -7.59 -31.76 -4.79
CA ALA A 364 -7.50 -30.98 -6.02
C ALA A 364 -8.87 -30.92 -6.73
N TYR A 365 -9.59 -32.05 -6.80
CA TYR A 365 -10.92 -32.09 -7.38
C TYR A 365 -11.89 -31.21 -6.59
N THR A 366 -11.88 -31.28 -5.25
CA THR A 366 -12.70 -30.44 -4.38
C THR A 366 -12.48 -28.94 -4.65
N TYR A 367 -11.23 -28.49 -4.68
CA TYR A 367 -10.94 -27.07 -4.90
C TYR A 367 -11.18 -26.62 -6.34
N ALA A 368 -11.05 -27.50 -7.34
CA ALA A 368 -11.44 -27.20 -8.70
C ALA A 368 -12.96 -26.98 -8.80
N GLN A 369 -13.77 -27.77 -8.07
CA GLN A 369 -15.21 -27.57 -7.99
C GLN A 369 -15.58 -26.28 -7.25
N LEU A 370 -14.88 -25.95 -6.16
CA LEU A 370 -15.08 -24.67 -5.46
C LEU A 370 -14.75 -23.47 -6.36
N ALA A 371 -13.72 -23.58 -7.19
CA ALA A 371 -13.40 -22.57 -8.20
C ALA A 371 -14.55 -22.40 -9.21
N MET A 372 -15.15 -23.52 -9.68
CA MET A 372 -16.31 -23.49 -10.57
C MET A 372 -17.52 -22.81 -9.93
N ASN A 373 -17.73 -23.02 -8.64
CA ASN A 373 -18.85 -22.46 -7.91
C ASN A 373 -18.66 -20.98 -7.53
N SER A 374 -17.45 -20.43 -7.71
CA SER A 374 -17.10 -19.04 -7.33
C SER A 374 -17.04 -18.08 -8.52
N LEU A 375 -17.82 -18.34 -9.58
CA LEU A 375 -17.76 -17.59 -10.85
C LEU A 375 -18.82 -16.49 -10.99
N ASP A 376 -19.68 -16.29 -10.01
CA ASP A 376 -20.87 -15.43 -10.14
C ASP A 376 -20.54 -13.94 -10.30
N HIS A 377 -19.37 -13.51 -9.81
CA HIS A 377 -18.88 -12.15 -10.01
C HIS A 377 -18.35 -11.88 -11.44
N LEU A 378 -18.20 -12.91 -12.28
CA LEU A 378 -17.62 -12.76 -13.61
C LEU A 378 -18.66 -12.40 -14.67
N LYS A 379 -18.30 -11.43 -15.52
CA LYS A 379 -19.04 -11.13 -16.76
C LYS A 379 -19.07 -12.35 -17.69
N ALA A 380 -20.18 -12.56 -18.39
CA ALA A 380 -20.46 -13.75 -19.19
C ALA A 380 -19.29 -14.25 -20.07
N GLY A 381 -18.62 -13.36 -20.81
CA GLY A 381 -17.47 -13.74 -21.65
C GLY A 381 -16.28 -14.29 -20.85
N LYS A 382 -15.94 -13.63 -19.74
CA LYS A 382 -14.86 -14.06 -18.85
C LYS A 382 -15.25 -15.30 -18.04
N LYS A 383 -16.53 -15.42 -17.65
CA LYS A 383 -17.09 -16.60 -17.00
C LYS A 383 -16.89 -17.84 -17.88
N LYS A 384 -17.35 -17.79 -19.15
CA LYS A 384 -17.18 -18.89 -20.11
C LYS A 384 -15.71 -19.29 -20.35
N GLN A 385 -14.81 -18.32 -20.44
CA GLN A 385 -13.38 -18.60 -20.57
C GLN A 385 -12.82 -19.31 -19.33
N THR A 386 -13.25 -18.86 -18.15
CA THR A 386 -12.80 -19.41 -16.86
C THR A 386 -13.36 -20.82 -16.63
N GLU A 387 -14.64 -21.06 -16.95
CA GLU A 387 -15.27 -22.38 -16.92
C GLU A 387 -14.49 -23.40 -17.77
N ARG A 388 -14.08 -23.01 -18.99
CA ARG A 388 -13.27 -23.88 -19.85
C ARG A 388 -11.93 -24.26 -19.22
N ALA A 389 -11.25 -23.29 -18.59
CA ALA A 389 -9.98 -23.54 -17.91
C ALA A 389 -10.14 -24.46 -16.69
N ILE A 390 -11.22 -24.30 -15.92
CA ILE A 390 -11.52 -25.16 -14.76
C ILE A 390 -11.92 -26.57 -15.23
N ASN A 391 -12.74 -26.71 -16.26
CA ASN A 391 -13.10 -28.02 -16.83
C ASN A 391 -11.88 -28.78 -17.37
N ALA A 392 -10.93 -28.07 -18.01
CA ALA A 392 -9.68 -28.67 -18.44
C ALA A 392 -8.83 -29.17 -17.26
N LEU A 393 -8.83 -28.45 -16.13
CA LEU A 393 -8.18 -28.89 -14.91
C LEU A 393 -8.90 -30.10 -14.30
N LEU A 394 -10.23 -30.09 -14.21
CA LEU A 394 -11.03 -31.23 -13.72
C LEU A 394 -10.74 -32.50 -14.53
N GLY A 395 -10.74 -32.42 -15.87
CA GLY A 395 -10.41 -33.57 -16.71
C GLY A 395 -8.99 -34.10 -16.49
N ARG A 396 -8.00 -33.23 -16.23
CA ARG A 396 -6.64 -33.64 -15.84
C ARG A 396 -6.62 -34.34 -14.48
N ILE A 397 -7.39 -33.84 -13.51
CA ILE A 397 -7.50 -34.45 -12.18
C ILE A 397 -8.13 -35.84 -12.29
N GLU A 398 -9.25 -35.96 -13.00
CA GLU A 398 -9.94 -37.23 -13.23
C GLU A 398 -9.06 -38.25 -13.95
N SER A 399 -8.28 -37.84 -14.94
CA SER A 399 -7.35 -38.73 -15.63
C SER A 399 -6.20 -39.21 -14.75
N ALA A 400 -5.88 -38.45 -13.69
CA ALA A 400 -4.84 -38.81 -12.75
C ALA A 400 -5.36 -39.69 -11.61
N ARG A 401 -6.66 -39.63 -11.28
CA ARG A 401 -7.32 -40.45 -10.25
C ARG A 401 -7.38 -41.90 -10.70
#